data_AF-L0F6M7-F1
#
_entry.id   AF-L0F6M7-F1
#
_cell.length_a   1.000
_cell.length_b   1.000
_cell.length_c   1.000
_cell.angle_alpha   90.00
_cell.angle_beta   90.00
_cell.angle_gamma   90.00
#
_symmetry.space_group_name_H-M   'P 1'
#
loop_
_entity.id
_entity.type
_entity.pdbx_description
1 polymer ?
#
loop_
_entity_poly.entity_id
_entity_poly.type
_entity_poly.pdbx_seq_one_letter_code
_entity_poly.pdbx_strand_id
1 'polypeptide(L)'
;MTNREVIAFYKNKNSHYELSDEFVKKYQQPKGGYIEYAIELGLTVNKSLAEPNQRWHLLESYYGQKKEQKKLDLDAKATCWDLKWQNGGFICPELLLWMAEAAGYNISEAMQEAEKLCVDNKRSQAHEKIKKLITWEMIENKIKNS
;
A
#
# COMPACT_ATOMS: atom_id res chain seq x y z
N MET A 1 -8.70 -11.01 10.61
CA MET A 1 -9.55 -10.10 9.84
C MET A 1 -9.66 -10.65 8.43
N THR A 2 -10.82 -10.54 7.79
CA THR A 2 -11.11 -11.02 6.42
C THR A 2 -10.79 -9.96 5.38
N ASN A 3 -10.70 -10.33 4.10
CA ASN A 3 -10.54 -9.35 3.01
C ASN A 3 -11.68 -8.34 2.99
N ARG A 4 -12.92 -8.79 3.28
CA ARG A 4 -14.09 -7.92 3.39
C ARG A 4 -13.91 -6.84 4.44
N GLU A 5 -13.45 -7.20 5.63
CA GLU A 5 -13.23 -6.27 6.74
C GLU A 5 -12.11 -5.25 6.41
N VAL A 6 -11.02 -5.70 5.78
CA VAL A 6 -9.94 -4.80 5.31
C VAL A 6 -10.45 -3.80 4.28
N ILE A 7 -11.16 -4.28 3.26
CA ILE A 7 -11.73 -3.40 2.23
C ILE A 7 -12.69 -2.40 2.86
N ALA A 8 -13.58 -2.85 3.74
CA ALA A 8 -14.55 -1.98 4.42
C ALA A 8 -13.85 -0.89 5.24
N PHE A 9 -12.77 -1.23 5.95
CA PHE A 9 -12.00 -0.27 6.73
C PHE A 9 -11.35 0.82 5.85
N TYR A 10 -10.60 0.41 4.82
CA TYR A 10 -9.86 1.36 3.98
C TYR A 10 -10.74 2.13 2.98
N LYS A 11 -11.95 1.64 2.68
CA LYS A 11 -12.90 2.32 1.79
C LYS A 11 -13.23 3.74 2.25
N ASN A 12 -13.30 3.96 3.56
CA ASN A 12 -13.69 5.26 4.14
C ASN A 12 -12.49 6.11 4.58
N LYS A 13 -11.26 5.69 4.28
CA LYS A 13 -10.05 6.46 4.59
C LYS A 13 -9.77 7.53 3.54
N ASN A 14 -8.98 8.53 3.92
CA ASN A 14 -8.58 9.59 2.99
C ASN A 14 -7.68 9.02 1.90
N SER A 15 -7.73 9.61 0.71
CA SER A 15 -6.79 9.25 -0.37
C SER A 15 -5.36 9.66 -0.04
N HIS A 16 -5.20 10.79 0.66
CA HIS A 16 -3.94 11.43 0.97
C HIS A 16 -3.72 11.54 2.47
N TYR A 17 -2.49 11.26 2.89
CA TYR A 17 -2.00 11.52 4.23
C TYR A 17 -0.60 12.11 4.13
N GLU A 18 -0.24 12.97 5.08
CA GLU A 18 0.93 13.85 4.98
C GLU A 18 2.25 13.08 4.81
N LEU A 19 2.53 12.11 5.69
CA LEU A 19 3.82 11.42 5.69
C LEU A 19 3.96 10.46 4.50
N SER A 20 2.92 9.70 4.19
CA SER A 20 2.94 8.78 3.05
C SER A 20 3.01 9.52 1.71
N ASP A 21 2.32 10.66 1.57
CA ASP A 21 2.43 11.50 0.38
C ASP A 21 3.83 12.10 0.22
N GLU A 22 4.48 12.53 1.29
CA GLU A 22 5.88 12.99 1.25
C GLU A 22 6.81 11.91 0.72
N PHE A 23 6.63 10.67 1.17
CA PHE A 23 7.39 9.54 0.68
C PHE A 23 7.12 9.28 -0.81
N VAL A 24 5.85 9.28 -1.25
CA VAL A 24 5.48 9.09 -2.66
C VAL A 24 6.08 10.19 -3.53
N LYS A 25 6.01 11.45 -3.13
CA LYS A 25 6.53 12.59 -3.91
C LYS A 25 8.01 12.45 -4.25
N LYS A 26 8.78 11.80 -3.38
CA LYS A 26 10.22 11.55 -3.59
C LYS A 26 10.47 10.22 -4.29
N TYR A 27 9.80 9.15 -3.85
CA TYR A 27 10.20 7.78 -4.15
C TYR A 27 9.15 6.94 -4.87
N GLN A 28 8.08 7.55 -5.43
CA GLN A 28 7.05 6.84 -6.19
C GLN A 28 7.67 5.85 -7.18
N GLN A 29 7.12 4.64 -7.20
CA GLN A 29 7.46 3.61 -8.17
C GLN A 29 7.45 4.19 -9.61
N PRO A 30 8.54 4.03 -10.37
CA PRO A 30 8.66 4.72 -11.66
C PRO A 30 7.82 4.11 -12.79
N LYS A 31 7.53 2.80 -12.73
CA LYS A 31 6.79 2.05 -13.76
C LYS A 31 6.31 0.69 -13.21
N GLY A 32 5.54 -0.05 -13.99
CA GLY A 32 5.07 -1.38 -13.61
C GLY A 32 3.87 -1.39 -12.66
N GLY A 33 3.12 -2.49 -12.67
CA GLY A 33 2.06 -2.75 -11.71
C GLY A 33 0.96 -1.69 -11.75
N TYR A 34 0.64 -1.11 -10.58
CA TYR A 34 -0.44 -0.12 -10.47
C TYR A 34 -0.20 1.17 -11.27
N ILE A 35 1.07 1.52 -11.55
CA ILE A 35 1.40 2.71 -12.35
C ILE A 35 1.02 2.49 -13.80
N GLU A 36 1.41 1.36 -14.40
CA GLU A 36 1.02 1.01 -15.78
C GLU A 36 -0.50 0.89 -15.89
N TYR A 37 -1.13 0.23 -14.91
CA TYR A 37 -2.60 0.11 -14.89
C TYR A 37 -3.30 1.47 -14.78
N ALA A 38 -2.76 2.41 -14.00
CA ALA A 38 -3.30 3.77 -13.93
C ALA A 38 -3.17 4.51 -15.26
N ILE A 39 -2.05 4.35 -15.98
CA ILE A 39 -1.84 4.92 -17.32
C ILE A 39 -2.85 4.34 -18.32
N GLU A 40 -3.03 3.02 -18.32
CA GLU A 40 -3.98 2.32 -19.21
C GLU A 40 -5.42 2.82 -19.01
N LEU A 41 -5.80 3.15 -17.78
CA LEU A 41 -7.10 3.70 -17.43
C LEU A 41 -7.21 5.22 -17.64
N GLY A 42 -6.15 5.89 -18.11
CA GLY A 42 -6.12 7.33 -18.31
C GLY A 42 -6.14 8.15 -17.01
N LEU A 43 -5.73 7.55 -15.89
CA LEU A 43 -5.62 8.25 -14.61
C LEU A 43 -4.39 9.15 -14.56
N THR A 44 -4.43 10.13 -13.66
CA THR A 44 -3.27 11.00 -13.42
C THR A 44 -2.14 10.20 -12.77
N VAL A 45 -0.99 10.18 -13.42
CA VAL A 45 0.26 9.66 -12.84
C VAL A 45 1.22 10.82 -12.68
N ASN A 46 1.28 11.35 -11.46
CA ASN A 46 2.13 12.47 -11.11
C ASN A 46 2.57 12.38 -9.65
N LYS A 47 3.85 12.04 -9.44
CA LYS A 47 4.46 11.97 -8.11
C LYS A 47 4.32 13.26 -7.31
N SER A 48 4.36 14.46 -7.94
CA SER A 48 4.25 15.72 -7.19
C SER A 48 2.89 15.90 -6.52
N LEU A 49 1.88 15.21 -7.05
CA LEU A 49 0.52 15.17 -6.52
C LEU A 49 0.25 13.90 -5.68
N ALA A 50 1.26 13.04 -5.52
CA ALA A 50 1.11 11.70 -4.96
C ALA A 50 0.06 10.84 -5.69
N GLU A 51 -0.11 11.04 -7.01
CA GLU A 51 -1.07 10.32 -7.83
C GLU A 51 -0.38 9.29 -8.75
N PRO A 52 -0.95 8.08 -8.95
CA PRO A 52 -2.23 7.65 -8.39
C PRO A 52 -2.11 7.34 -6.89
N ASN A 53 -3.10 7.78 -6.11
CA ASN A 53 -3.08 7.67 -4.66
C ASN A 53 -3.11 6.21 -4.19
N GLN A 54 -2.56 5.97 -3.01
CA GLN A 54 -2.38 4.60 -2.49
C GLN A 54 -3.71 3.94 -2.06
N ARG A 55 -4.76 4.74 -1.79
CA ARG A 55 -6.11 4.22 -1.59
C ARG A 55 -6.64 3.56 -2.86
N TRP A 56 -6.53 4.23 -4.00
CA TRP A 56 -6.90 3.66 -5.30
C TRP A 56 -6.06 2.43 -5.63
N HIS A 57 -4.75 2.49 -5.37
CA HIS A 57 -3.86 1.35 -5.54
C HIS A 57 -4.35 0.12 -4.75
N LEU A 58 -4.74 0.27 -3.49
CA LEU A 58 -5.26 -0.85 -2.70
C LEU A 58 -6.63 -1.34 -3.20
N LEU A 59 -7.60 -0.44 -3.35
CA LEU A 59 -9.00 -0.83 -3.52
C LEU A 59 -9.31 -1.20 -4.97
N GLU A 60 -8.87 -0.39 -5.91
CA GLU A 60 -9.23 -0.54 -7.32
C GLU A 60 -8.18 -1.37 -8.06
N SER A 61 -6.89 -1.02 -7.92
CA SER A 61 -5.84 -1.79 -8.60
C SER A 61 -5.66 -3.18 -8.00
N TYR A 62 -5.50 -3.30 -6.67
CA TYR A 62 -5.24 -4.61 -6.08
C TYR A 62 -6.49 -5.46 -5.90
N TYR A 63 -7.45 -5.00 -5.08
CA TYR A 63 -8.66 -5.78 -4.79
C TYR A 63 -9.61 -5.84 -6.01
N GLY A 64 -9.75 -4.75 -6.76
CA GLY A 64 -10.56 -4.69 -7.98
C GLY A 64 -10.11 -5.73 -9.02
N GLN A 65 -8.83 -5.75 -9.40
CA GLN A 65 -8.32 -6.74 -10.35
C GLN A 65 -8.46 -8.18 -9.84
N LYS A 66 -8.22 -8.45 -8.55
CA LYS A 66 -8.43 -9.80 -7.99
C LYS A 66 -9.89 -10.23 -8.05
N LYS A 67 -10.82 -9.30 -7.84
CA LYS A 67 -12.26 -9.54 -7.96
C LYS A 67 -12.64 -9.87 -9.40
N GLU A 68 -12.15 -9.09 -10.38
CA GLU A 68 -12.38 -9.34 -11.80
C GLU A 68 -11.85 -10.69 -12.26
N GLN A 69 -10.68 -11.08 -11.76
CA GLN A 69 -10.07 -12.38 -12.04
C GLN A 69 -10.74 -13.55 -11.26
N LYS A 70 -11.78 -13.29 -10.47
CA LYS A 70 -12.44 -14.27 -9.58
C LYS A 70 -11.48 -14.97 -8.60
N LYS A 71 -10.43 -14.25 -8.18
CA LYS A 71 -9.39 -14.71 -7.25
C LYS A 71 -9.48 -14.06 -5.87
N LEU A 72 -10.53 -13.26 -5.63
CA LEU A 72 -10.81 -12.65 -4.34
C LEU A 72 -11.86 -13.46 -3.59
N ASP A 73 -11.42 -14.18 -2.57
CA ASP A 73 -12.30 -14.67 -1.52
C ASP A 73 -12.44 -13.57 -0.45
N LEU A 74 -13.65 -13.04 -0.30
CA LEU A 74 -13.95 -11.96 0.65
C LEU A 74 -13.88 -12.42 2.10
N ASP A 75 -14.16 -13.68 2.37
CA ASP A 75 -14.28 -14.23 3.73
C ASP A 75 -13.00 -14.95 4.16
N ALA A 76 -12.07 -15.17 3.23
CA ALA A 76 -10.70 -15.58 3.54
C ALA A 76 -9.98 -14.55 4.42
N LYS A 77 -9.10 -15.05 5.29
CA LYS A 77 -8.20 -14.23 6.12
C LYS A 77 -7.40 -13.29 5.21
N ALA A 78 -7.48 -11.99 5.51
CA ALA A 78 -6.68 -11.00 4.81
C ALA A 78 -5.20 -11.23 5.12
N THR A 79 -4.42 -11.38 4.07
CA THR A 79 -2.97 -11.48 4.14
C THR A 79 -2.34 -10.23 3.55
N CYS A 80 -2.98 -9.05 3.73
CA CYS A 80 -2.63 -7.85 2.98
C CYS A 80 -1.17 -7.40 3.13
N TRP A 81 -0.38 -7.91 4.08
CA TRP A 81 1.08 -7.78 4.19
C TRP A 81 1.91 -8.92 3.59
N ASP A 82 1.32 -10.09 3.40
CA ASP A 82 1.93 -11.26 2.74
C ASP A 82 1.41 -11.42 1.30
N LEU A 83 0.92 -10.33 0.71
CA LEU A 83 0.56 -10.26 -0.71
C LEU A 83 1.83 -10.41 -1.54
N LYS A 84 2.23 -11.65 -1.76
CA LYS A 84 2.91 -12.01 -2.99
C LYS A 84 1.89 -11.79 -4.10
N TRP A 85 2.21 -10.94 -5.08
CA TRP A 85 1.53 -11.02 -6.37
C TRP A 85 1.63 -12.48 -6.85
N GLN A 86 0.74 -12.94 -7.75
CA GLN A 86 0.82 -14.32 -8.26
C GLN A 86 2.19 -14.68 -8.87
N ASN A 87 3.02 -13.68 -9.19
CA ASN A 87 4.39 -13.82 -9.67
C ASN A 87 5.47 -13.44 -8.61
N GLY A 88 5.16 -13.53 -7.31
CA GLY A 88 6.14 -13.33 -6.24
C GLY A 88 6.53 -11.89 -5.91
N GLY A 89 5.83 -10.89 -6.46
CA GLY A 89 6.13 -9.47 -6.23
C GLY A 89 5.78 -9.01 -4.81
N PHE A 90 6.71 -8.30 -4.18
CA PHE A 90 6.54 -7.60 -2.90
C PHE A 90 5.58 -6.41 -3.04
N ILE A 91 4.89 -6.05 -1.95
CA ILE A 91 4.05 -4.84 -1.93
C ILE A 91 4.93 -3.59 -1.97
N CYS A 92 4.48 -2.61 -2.74
CA CYS A 92 5.05 -1.27 -2.83
C CYS A 92 5.27 -0.64 -1.42
N PRO A 93 6.47 -0.19 -1.04
CA PRO A 93 6.73 0.51 0.23
C PRO A 93 5.75 1.66 0.51
N GLU A 94 5.39 2.42 -0.53
CA GLU A 94 4.43 3.52 -0.52
C GLU A 94 3.06 3.07 -0.01
N LEU A 95 2.57 1.94 -0.52
CA LEU A 95 1.30 1.37 -0.09
C LEU A 95 1.37 0.91 1.36
N LEU A 96 2.53 0.37 1.77
CA LEU A 96 2.70 -0.08 3.15
C LEU A 96 2.58 1.09 4.14
N LEU A 97 3.29 2.17 3.84
CA LEU A 97 3.31 3.38 4.65
C LEU A 97 1.92 4.03 4.70
N TRP A 98 1.25 4.15 3.55
CA TRP A 98 -0.10 4.71 3.49
C TRP A 98 -1.10 3.90 4.32
N MET A 99 -1.10 2.57 4.21
CA MET A 99 -2.01 1.73 4.99
C MET A 99 -1.79 1.89 6.50
N ALA A 100 -0.53 1.93 6.94
CA ALA A 100 -0.20 2.14 8.34
C ALA A 100 -0.66 3.53 8.84
N GLU A 101 -0.39 4.59 8.08
CA GLU A 101 -0.81 5.96 8.42
C GLU A 101 -2.33 6.10 8.44
N ALA A 102 -3.03 5.53 7.44
CA ALA A 102 -4.48 5.50 7.37
C ALA A 102 -5.14 4.69 8.51
N ALA A 103 -4.41 3.71 9.06
CA ALA A 103 -4.79 2.98 10.27
C ALA A 103 -4.51 3.76 11.57
N GLY A 104 -3.88 4.94 11.49
CA GLY A 104 -3.55 5.79 12.63
C GLY A 104 -2.25 5.44 13.33
N TYR A 105 -1.33 4.74 12.66
CA TYR A 105 0.03 4.56 13.16
C TYR A 105 0.93 5.73 12.78
N ASN A 106 1.85 6.10 13.67
CA ASN A 106 2.94 6.99 13.33
C ASN A 106 3.97 6.23 12.49
N ILE A 107 4.14 6.66 11.23
CA ILE A 107 5.02 5.99 10.27
C ILE A 107 6.41 6.65 10.14
N SER A 108 6.71 7.68 10.92
CA SER A 108 7.92 8.51 10.75
C SER A 108 9.21 7.69 10.75
N GLU A 109 9.36 6.76 11.69
CA GLU A 109 10.55 5.89 11.78
C GLU A 109 10.64 4.92 10.58
N ALA A 110 9.54 4.27 10.25
CA ALA A 110 9.48 3.36 9.11
C ALA A 110 9.73 4.07 7.77
N MET A 111 9.22 5.30 7.64
CA MET A 111 9.46 6.17 6.50
C MET A 111 10.95 6.50 6.38
N GLN A 112 11.59 7.02 7.43
CA GLN A 112 13.02 7.37 7.40
C GLN A 112 13.91 6.18 7.03
N GLU A 113 13.63 4.99 7.58
CA GLU A 113 14.38 3.78 7.23
C GLU A 113 14.13 3.34 5.79
N ALA A 114 12.91 3.50 5.28
CA ALA A 114 12.58 3.24 3.88
C ALA A 114 13.26 4.24 2.94
N GLU A 115 13.30 5.53 3.28
CA GLU A 115 13.95 6.58 2.48
C GLU A 115 15.44 6.25 2.27
N LYS A 116 16.17 5.87 3.33
CA LYS A 116 17.58 5.47 3.25
C LYS A 116 17.83 4.35 2.23
N LEU A 117 16.90 3.41 2.12
CA LEU A 117 17.01 2.26 1.21
C LEU A 117 16.54 2.60 -0.21
N CYS A 118 15.53 3.46 -0.34
CA CYS A 118 14.98 3.87 -1.63
C CYS A 118 15.91 4.80 -2.42
N VAL A 119 16.76 5.60 -1.75
CA VAL A 119 17.84 6.37 -2.41
C VAL A 119 18.77 5.46 -3.21
N ASP A 120 19.08 4.27 -2.69
CA ASP A 120 19.91 3.26 -3.35
C ASP A 120 19.10 2.33 -4.30
N ASN A 121 17.84 2.66 -4.59
CA ASN A 121 16.90 1.83 -5.33
C ASN A 121 16.67 0.42 -4.71
N LYS A 122 16.92 0.26 -3.40
CA LYS A 122 16.73 -1.01 -2.65
C LYS A 122 15.29 -1.14 -2.12
N ARG A 123 14.30 -0.92 -2.98
CA ARG A 123 12.86 -0.88 -2.62
C ARG A 123 12.35 -2.18 -1.97
N SER A 124 12.85 -3.33 -2.41
CA SER A 124 12.51 -4.62 -1.78
C SER A 124 13.03 -4.71 -0.33
N GLN A 125 14.21 -4.16 -0.04
CA GLN A 125 14.71 -4.08 1.32
C GLN A 125 13.92 -3.07 2.16
N ALA A 126 13.49 -1.96 1.56
CA ALA A 126 12.61 -0.98 2.22
C ALA A 126 11.29 -1.63 2.65
N HIS A 127 10.67 -2.43 1.76
CA HIS A 127 9.49 -3.23 2.09
C HIS A 127 9.71 -4.13 3.32
N GLU A 128 10.78 -4.93 3.31
CA GLU A 128 11.11 -5.83 4.43
C GLU A 128 11.38 -5.07 5.73
N LYS A 129 12.02 -3.90 5.64
CA LYS A 129 12.30 -3.05 6.79
C LYS A 129 11.02 -2.46 7.38
N ILE A 130 10.10 -1.97 6.55
CA ILE A 130 8.78 -1.48 6.99
C ILE A 130 8.01 -2.60 7.68
N LYS A 131 7.96 -3.81 7.11
CA LYS A 131 7.25 -4.95 7.72
C LYS A 131 7.79 -5.34 9.10
N LYS A 132 9.09 -5.13 9.35
CA LYS A 132 9.71 -5.40 10.66
C LYS A 132 9.36 -4.33 11.70
N LEU A 133 9.20 -3.08 11.28
CA LEU A 133 8.88 -1.97 12.18
C LEU A 133 7.38 -1.85 12.44
N ILE A 134 6.57 -2.04 11.40
CA ILE A 134 5.11 -1.97 11.45
C ILE A 134 4.55 -3.29 10.91
N THR A 135 4.34 -4.22 11.83
CA THR A 135 3.85 -5.56 11.49
C THR A 135 2.37 -5.51 11.12
N TRP A 136 1.92 -6.55 10.42
CA TRP A 136 0.50 -6.68 10.07
C TRP A 136 -0.37 -6.78 11.32
N GLU A 137 0.10 -7.49 12.34
CA GLU A 137 -0.60 -7.67 13.60
C GLU A 137 -0.86 -6.33 14.29
N MET A 138 0.11 -5.41 14.26
CA MET A 138 -0.05 -4.05 14.77
C MET A 138 -1.21 -3.34 14.04
N ILE A 139 -1.17 -3.30 12.70
CA ILE A 139 -2.23 -2.67 11.88
C ILE A 139 -3.59 -3.33 12.12
N GLU A 140 -3.65 -4.66 12.09
CA GLU A 140 -4.87 -5.43 12.34
C GLU A 140 -5.46 -5.12 13.72
N ASN A 141 -4.62 -5.01 14.75
CA ASN A 141 -5.05 -4.63 16.09
C ASN A 141 -5.57 -3.20 16.13
N LYS A 142 -4.97 -2.23 15.41
CA LYS A 142 -5.55 -0.89 15.30
C LYS A 142 -6.90 -0.90 14.60
N ILE A 143 -7.02 -1.60 13.48
CA ILE A 143 -8.26 -1.66 12.70
C ILE A 143 -9.41 -2.25 13.53
N LYS A 144 -9.14 -3.28 14.33
CA LYS A 144 -10.16 -3.88 15.20
C LYS A 144 -10.59 -2.99 16.36
N ASN A 145 -9.73 -2.05 16.77
CA ASN A 145 -9.96 -1.16 17.90
C ASN A 145 -10.30 0.29 17.48
N SER A 146 -10.61 0.51 16.21
CA SER A 146 -10.86 1.82 15.60
C SER A 146 -12.30 2.07 15.21
#